data_AF-A0A0Q5PFZ0-F1
#
_entry.id   AF-A0A0Q5PFZ0-F1
#
_cell.length_a   1.000
_cell.length_b   1.000
_cell.length_c   1.000
_cell.angle_alpha   90.00
_cell.angle_beta   90.00
_cell.angle_gamma   90.00
#
_symmetry.space_group_name_H-M   'P 1'
#
loop_
_entity.id
_entity.type
_entity.pdbx_description
1 polymer ?
#
loop_
_entity_poly.entity_id
_entity_poly.type
_entity_poly.pdbx_seq_one_letter_code
_entity_poly.pdbx_strand_id
1 'polypeptide(L)'
;MTTCDVMRCQKTGSDRLTSDSNSAFERFICAEHKAAINGGAHWITDPDTHAVQMGVDLPPKFKSLRRRRNEGTGQVFVIETDRGSQDPMEILLTNEDRATLAKLFQS
;
A
#
# COMPACT_ATOMS: atom_id res chain seq x y z
N MET A 1 5.86 16.75 23.62
CA MET A 1 6.57 16.59 22.33
C MET A 1 5.85 15.49 21.57
N THR A 2 5.41 15.76 20.34
CA THR A 2 4.72 14.76 19.51
C THR A 2 5.77 13.85 18.87
N THR A 3 5.54 12.54 18.87
CA THR A 3 6.38 11.58 18.15
C THR A 3 6.18 11.71 16.65
N CYS A 4 7.15 11.28 15.86
CA CYS A 4 7.01 11.18 14.42
C CYS A 4 5.93 10.15 14.08
N ASP A 5 4.95 10.52 13.26
CA ASP A 5 3.85 9.66 12.81
C ASP A 5 4.27 8.63 11.75
N VAL A 6 5.56 8.60 11.37
CA VAL A 6 6.09 7.58 10.47
C VAL A 6 6.20 6.27 11.22
N MET A 7 5.66 5.20 10.64
CA MET A 7 5.63 3.87 11.23
C MET A 7 7.03 3.46 11.73
N ARG A 8 7.09 2.93 12.96
CA ARG A 8 8.32 2.53 13.68
C ARG A 8 9.34 3.64 13.96
N CYS A 9 9.07 4.90 13.60
CA CYS A 9 9.94 6.01 13.94
C CYS A 9 9.71 6.45 15.39
N GLN A 10 10.78 6.52 16.19
CA GLN A 10 10.73 7.02 17.57
C GLN A 10 11.28 8.44 17.74
N LYS A 11 11.64 9.11 16.64
CA LYS A 11 12.16 10.49 16.67
C LYS A 11 11.04 11.47 16.98
N THR A 12 11.41 12.64 17.50
CA THR A 12 10.47 13.74 17.73
C THR A 12 9.97 14.31 16.41
N GLY A 13 8.65 14.45 16.28
CA GLY A 13 8.00 15.17 15.19
C GLY A 13 8.28 16.67 15.34
N SER A 14 8.84 17.27 14.29
CA SER A 14 9.24 18.68 14.24
C SER A 14 8.54 19.44 13.12
N ASP A 15 8.05 18.74 12.11
CA ASP A 15 7.46 19.30 10.90
C ASP A 15 6.06 18.72 10.64
N ARG A 16 5.30 19.43 9.80
CA ARG A 16 3.96 19.03 9.37
C ARG A 16 3.98 18.43 7.97
N LEU A 17 3.27 17.33 7.80
CA LEU A 17 2.98 16.70 6.53
C LEU A 17 1.49 16.81 6.25
N THR A 18 1.15 17.41 5.11
CA THR A 18 -0.21 17.52 4.61
C THR A 18 -0.33 16.68 3.35
N SER A 19 -1.39 15.88 3.26
CA SER A 19 -1.71 15.18 2.01
C SER A 19 -2.37 16.14 1.04
N ASP A 20 -1.92 16.14 -0.22
CA ASP A 20 -2.53 16.96 -1.29
C ASP A 20 -4.00 16.58 -1.55
N SER A 21 -4.37 15.33 -1.26
CA SER A 21 -5.72 14.81 -1.44
C SER A 21 -6.67 15.08 -0.27
N ASN A 22 -6.15 15.49 0.89
CA ASN A 22 -6.95 15.80 2.05
C ASN A 22 -6.23 16.78 2.98
N SER A 23 -6.54 18.07 2.83
CA SER A 23 -5.96 19.15 3.63
C SER A 23 -6.32 19.07 5.12
N ALA A 24 -7.32 18.28 5.50
CA ALA A 24 -7.63 18.01 6.91
C ALA A 24 -6.70 16.96 7.54
N PHE A 25 -5.85 16.32 6.74
CA PHE A 25 -4.90 15.32 7.19
C PHE A 25 -3.54 15.97 7.45
N GLU A 26 -3.28 16.33 8.70
CA GLU A 26 -2.00 16.86 9.17
C GLU A 26 -1.30 15.82 10.05
N ARG A 27 -0.02 15.52 9.75
CA ARG A 27 0.83 14.61 10.53
C ARG A 27 2.11 15.28 10.98
N PHE A 28 2.57 14.90 12.16
CA PHE A 28 3.85 15.34 12.69
C PHE A 28 4.95 14.38 12.27
N ILE A 29 5.93 14.86 11.52
CA ILE A 29 7.07 14.04 11.07
C ILE A 29 8.39 14.68 11.51
N CYS A 30 9.44 13.88 11.64
CA CYS A 30 10.77 14.41 11.95
C CYS A 30 11.41 15.01 10.69
N ALA A 31 12.39 15.91 10.90
CA ALA A 31 13.10 16.61 9.82
C ALA A 31 13.67 15.66 8.73
N GLU A 32 14.17 14.49 9.12
CA GLU A 32 14.71 13.50 8.17
C GLU A 32 13.63 12.94 7.23
N HIS A 33 12.48 12.55 7.77
CA HIS A 33 11.37 12.07 6.93
C HIS A 33 10.78 13.20 6.10
N LYS A 34 10.74 14.43 6.63
CA LYS A 34 10.31 15.59 5.85
C LYS A 34 11.24 15.84 4.66
N ALA A 35 12.55 15.78 4.87
CA ALA A 35 13.53 15.91 3.80
C ALA A 35 13.40 14.79 2.76
N ALA A 36 13.20 13.54 3.19
CA ALA A 36 12.99 12.42 2.28
C ALA A 36 11.73 12.59 1.42
N ILE A 37 10.61 12.97 2.02
CA ILE A 37 9.34 13.22 1.31
C ILE A 37 9.49 14.37 0.32
N ASN A 38 10.09 15.49 0.75
CA ASN A 38 10.36 16.63 -0.13
C ASN A 38 11.32 16.27 -1.28
N GLY A 39 12.20 15.29 -1.07
CA GLY A 39 13.07 14.71 -2.09
C GLY A 39 12.38 13.71 -3.03
N GLY A 40 11.08 13.48 -2.88
CA GLY A 40 10.29 12.59 -3.75
C GLY A 40 10.17 11.15 -3.24
N ALA A 41 10.54 10.87 -1.99
CA ALA A 41 10.30 9.55 -1.40
C ALA A 41 8.79 9.25 -1.36
N HIS A 42 8.42 8.04 -1.79
CA HIS A 42 7.04 7.60 -1.74
C HIS A 42 6.60 7.34 -0.30
N TRP A 43 5.36 7.71 0.02
CA TRP A 43 4.73 7.50 1.31
C TRP A 43 3.22 7.31 1.10
N ILE A 44 2.59 6.58 2.01
CA ILE A 44 1.13 6.50 2.10
C ILE A 44 0.68 6.69 3.54
N THR A 45 -0.61 6.89 3.74
CA THR A 45 -1.22 6.95 5.06
C THR A 45 -2.14 5.78 5.25
N ASP A 46 -1.95 5.08 6.35
CA ASP A 46 -2.89 4.08 6.81
C ASP A 46 -4.19 4.77 7.25
N PRO A 47 -5.35 4.47 6.65
CA PRO A 47 -6.60 5.12 7.00
C PRO A 47 -7.09 4.74 8.41
N ASP A 48 -6.73 3.56 8.91
CA ASP A 48 -7.20 3.02 10.19
C ASP A 48 -6.29 3.45 11.34
N THR A 49 -4.97 3.31 11.16
CA THR A 49 -3.99 3.65 12.21
C THR A 49 -3.52 5.09 12.11
N HIS A 50 -3.84 5.77 11.01
CA HIS A 50 -3.39 7.12 10.72
C HIS A 50 -1.85 7.29 10.65
N ALA A 51 -1.12 6.17 10.61
CA ALA A 51 0.33 6.17 10.50
C ALA A 51 0.79 6.50 9.08
N VAL A 52 1.93 7.18 8.97
CA VAL A 52 2.63 7.40 7.71
C VAL A 52 3.54 6.21 7.43
N GLN A 53 3.32 5.52 6.32
CA GLN A 53 4.14 4.39 5.89
C GLN A 53 5.16 4.87 4.85
N MET A 54 6.43 4.47 5.02
CA MET A 54 7.53 4.79 4.11
C MET A 54 8.46 3.59 3.95
N GLY A 55 9.22 3.55 2.85
CA GLY A 55 10.26 2.54 2.63
C GLY A 55 9.74 1.11 2.76
N VAL A 56 10.27 0.36 3.73
CA VAL A 56 9.92 -1.05 3.97
C VAL A 56 8.51 -1.22 4.54
N ASP A 57 7.92 -0.19 5.13
CA ASP A 57 6.56 -0.23 5.68
C ASP A 57 5.49 0.04 4.62
N LEU A 58 5.89 0.47 3.41
CA LEU A 58 4.95 0.60 2.29
C LEU A 58 4.37 -0.76 1.89
N PRO A 59 3.12 -0.82 1.39
CA PRO A 59 2.63 -2.00 0.72
C PRO A 59 3.52 -2.37 -0.47
N PRO A 60 3.64 -3.67 -0.77
CA PRO A 60 4.41 -4.11 -1.93
C PRO A 60 3.76 -3.61 -3.22
N LYS A 61 4.57 -3.24 -4.22
CA LYS A 61 4.03 -2.75 -5.49
C LYS A 61 3.52 -3.91 -6.32
N PHE A 62 2.37 -3.71 -6.96
CA PHE A 62 1.87 -4.64 -7.97
C PHE A 62 2.91 -4.79 -9.09
N LYS A 63 3.24 -6.04 -9.43
CA LYS A 63 4.19 -6.37 -10.50
C LYS A 63 3.51 -7.07 -11.65
N SER A 64 2.78 -8.14 -11.38
CA SER A 64 2.08 -8.90 -12.41
C SER A 64 0.86 -9.61 -11.85
N LEU A 65 -0.09 -9.92 -12.74
CA LEU A 65 -1.25 -10.76 -12.45
C LEU A 65 -1.22 -11.94 -13.41
N ARG A 66 -1.23 -13.15 -12.87
CA ARG A 66 -1.25 -14.38 -13.67
C ARG A 66 -2.42 -15.25 -13.28
N ARG A 67 -3.08 -15.83 -14.29
CA ARG A 67 -4.21 -16.74 -14.13
C ARG A 67 -3.73 -18.18 -14.22
N ARG A 68 -4.07 -19.00 -13.22
CA ARG A 68 -3.77 -20.44 -13.18
C ARG A 68 -5.05 -21.25 -13.05
N ARG A 69 -5.12 -22.41 -13.70
CA ARG A 69 -6.20 -23.38 -13.47
C ARG A 69 -5.86 -24.19 -12.21
N ASN A 70 -6.81 -24.27 -11.28
CA ASN A 70 -6.76 -25.14 -10.11
C ASN A 70 -7.84 -26.22 -10.29
N GLU A 71 -7.43 -27.49 -10.19
CA GLU A 71 -8.28 -28.64 -10.48
C GLU A 71 -9.44 -28.80 -9.48
N GLY A 72 -9.37 -28.19 -8.29
CA GLY A 72 -10.44 -28.24 -7.28
C GLY A 72 -11.42 -27.06 -7.26
N THR A 73 -10.99 -25.88 -7.70
CA THR A 73 -11.75 -24.62 -7.51
C THR A 73 -11.95 -23.80 -8.79
N GLY A 74 -11.39 -24.23 -9.92
CA GLY A 74 -11.53 -23.57 -11.22
C GLY A 74 -10.36 -22.66 -11.56
N GLN A 75 -10.56 -21.34 -11.50
CA GLN A 75 -9.52 -20.34 -11.84
C GLN A 75 -9.02 -19.64 -10.58
N VAL A 76 -7.69 -19.59 -10.43
CA VAL A 76 -7.00 -18.83 -9.38
C VAL A 76 -6.22 -17.70 -10.03
N PHE A 77 -6.24 -16.53 -9.41
CA PHE A 77 -5.40 -15.41 -9.78
C PHE A 77 -4.27 -15.30 -8.77
N VAL A 78 -3.06 -15.23 -9.31
CA VAL A 78 -1.83 -15.11 -8.56
C VAL A 78 -1.31 -13.70 -8.79
N ILE A 79 -1.24 -12.91 -7.71
CA ILE A 79 -0.68 -11.56 -7.72
C ILE A 79 0.79 -11.65 -7.36
N GLU A 80 1.64 -11.16 -8.26
CA GLU A 80 3.05 -10.96 -7.97
C GLU A 80 3.31 -9.51 -7.59
N THR A 81 4.21 -9.33 -6.64
CA THR A 81 4.66 -8.02 -6.20
C THR A 81 6.17 -7.85 -6.36
N ASP A 82 6.64 -6.61 -6.27
CA ASP A 82 8.07 -6.25 -6.39
C ASP A 82 8.94 -6.77 -5.26
N ARG A 83 8.35 -7.12 -4.11
CA ARG A 83 9.06 -7.73 -2.96
C ARG A 83 9.39 -9.20 -3.16
N GLY A 84 9.03 -9.79 -4.30
CA GLY A 84 9.16 -11.22 -4.50
C GLY A 84 8.24 -12.00 -3.58
N SER A 85 8.20 -13.31 -3.77
CA SER A 85 7.27 -14.25 -3.16
C SER A 85 7.45 -14.39 -1.62
N GLN A 86 7.12 -13.36 -0.84
CA GLN A 86 6.56 -13.58 0.49
C GLN A 86 5.10 -14.00 0.27
N ASP A 87 4.94 -15.26 -0.13
CA ASP A 87 3.72 -15.95 -0.55
C ASP A 87 2.87 -15.18 -1.60
N PRO A 88 2.81 -15.66 -2.86
CA PRO A 88 1.90 -15.09 -3.83
C PRO A 88 0.49 -15.14 -3.24
N MET A 89 -0.18 -14.00 -3.15
CA MET A 89 -1.54 -13.98 -2.64
C MET A 89 -2.43 -14.68 -3.67
N GLU A 90 -2.90 -15.88 -3.33
CA GLU A 90 -3.89 -16.60 -4.11
C GLU A 90 -5.27 -16.12 -3.68
N ILE A 91 -5.98 -15.48 -4.61
CA ILE A 91 -7.35 -15.04 -4.37
C ILE A 91 -8.28 -16.01 -5.09
N LEU A 92 -9.12 -16.68 -4.31
CA LEU A 92 -10.23 -17.46 -4.85
C LEU A 92 -11.36 -16.50 -5.21
N LEU A 93 -11.78 -16.53 -6.47
CA LEU A 93 -12.89 -15.73 -6.95
C LEU A 93 -14.18 -16.53 -6.90
N THR A 94 -15.22 -15.94 -6.32
CA THR A 94 -16.57 -16.45 -6.48
C THR A 94 -17.04 -16.23 -7.93
N ASN A 95 -18.15 -16.88 -8.32
CA ASN A 95 -18.75 -16.65 -9.64
C ASN A 95 -19.12 -15.17 -9.86
N GLU A 96 -19.49 -14.46 -8.79
CA GLU A 96 -19.84 -13.04 -8.81
C GLU A 96 -18.60 -12.17 -9.02
N ASP A 97 -17.50 -12.43 -8.30
CA ASP A 97 -16.24 -11.70 -8.48
C ASP A 97 -15.71 -11.84 -9.91
N ARG A 98 -15.83 -13.04 -10.50
CA ARG A 98 -15.47 -13.25 -11.91
C ARG A 98 -16.31 -12.41 -12.87
N ALA A 99 -17.62 -12.31 -12.64
CA ALA A 99 -18.50 -11.53 -13.48
C ALA A 99 -18.18 -10.02 -13.38
N THR A 100 -17.82 -9.55 -12.19
CA THR A 100 -17.40 -8.17 -11.93
C THR A 100 -16.04 -7.88 -12.58
N LEU A 101 -15.04 -8.74 -12.41
CA LEU A 101 -13.73 -8.56 -13.04
C LEU A 101 -13.81 -8.66 -14.56
N ALA A 102 -14.62 -9.56 -15.12
CA ALA A 102 -14.81 -9.67 -16.56
C ALA A 102 -15.33 -8.36 -17.19
N LYS A 103 -16.16 -7.59 -16.46
CA LYS A 103 -16.60 -6.26 -16.91
C LYS A 103 -15.48 -5.22 -16.88
N LEU A 104 -14.57 -5.31 -15.91
CA LEU A 104 -13.44 -4.37 -15.77
C LEU A 104 -12.33 -4.58 -16.82
N PHE A 105 -12.20 -5.78 -17.39
CA PHE A 105 -11.18 -6.11 -18.40
C PHE A 105 -11.71 -6.15 -19.85
N GLN A 106 -12.93 -5.65 -20.10
CA GLN A 106 -13.54 -5.55 -21.44
C GLN A 106 -13.48 -4.13 -22.05
N SER A 107 -12.85 -3.17 -21.35
CA SER A 107 -12.52 -1.82 -21.83
C SER A 107 -11.09 -1.74 -22.34
#